data_AF-A0AA91ZU02-F1
#
_entry.id   AF-A0AA91ZU02-F1
#
_cell.length_a   1.000
_cell.length_b   1.000
_cell.length_c   1.000
_cell.angle_alpha   90.00
_cell.angle_beta   90.00
_cell.angle_gamma   90.00
#
_symmetry.space_group_name_H-M   'P 1'
#
loop_
_entity.id
_entity.type
_entity.pdbx_description
1 polymer ?
#
loop_
_entity_poly.entity_id
_entity_poly.type
_entity_poly.pdbx_seq_one_letter_code
_entity_poly.pdbx_strand_id
1 'polypeptide(L)'
;MKNIYEVVAVEEGEEILVDILHIEIWEELWDRKRCLPEGYKIQKCHRGLEEIIEFLLMIKEDCEDVEYLGKVCVDSGQILISDPCYVNKKLEPFEARDNHKQVLNGLALAFSFAKGDGTYGVYAKKDANGHIYKIEIE
;
A
#
# COMPACT_ATOMS: atom_id res chain seq x y z
N MET A 1 -4.20 -21.34 -11.62
CA MET A 1 -3.22 -20.30 -11.27
C MET A 1 -2.61 -20.66 -9.93
N LYS A 2 -1.32 -21.03 -9.90
CA LYS A 2 -0.64 -21.27 -8.61
C LYS A 2 -0.28 -19.90 -8.04
N ASN A 3 -0.37 -19.73 -6.72
CA ASN A 3 0.13 -18.55 -6.00
C ASN A 3 -0.70 -17.25 -6.08
N ILE A 4 -1.93 -17.29 -6.58
CA ILE A 4 -2.83 -16.11 -6.55
C ILE A 4 -3.87 -16.31 -5.45
N TYR A 5 -4.04 -15.27 -4.65
CA TYR A 5 -4.92 -15.24 -3.48
C TYR A 5 -5.83 -14.02 -3.56
N GLU A 6 -7.04 -14.17 -3.05
CA GLU A 6 -8.01 -13.08 -2.91
C GLU A 6 -7.99 -12.62 -1.45
N VAL A 7 -7.96 -11.31 -1.24
CA VAL A 7 -8.32 -10.68 0.03
C VAL A 7 -9.79 -10.32 -0.07
N VAL A 8 -10.61 -10.83 0.85
CA VAL A 8 -12.02 -10.46 0.91
C VAL A 8 -12.37 -9.91 2.29
N ALA A 9 -13.21 -8.87 2.29
CA ALA A 9 -13.91 -8.41 3.48
C ALA A 9 -15.19 -9.22 3.65
N VAL A 10 -15.49 -9.61 4.89
CA VAL A 10 -16.70 -10.32 5.27
C VAL A 10 -17.61 -9.34 5.99
N GLU A 11 -18.58 -8.81 5.26
CA GLU A 11 -19.54 -7.83 5.75
C GLU A 11 -20.93 -8.46 5.73
N GLU A 12 -21.59 -8.53 6.89
CA GLU A 12 -22.95 -9.10 7.04
C GLU A 12 -23.13 -10.54 6.49
N GLY A 13 -22.03 -11.28 6.32
CA GLY A 13 -22.02 -12.63 5.76
C GLY A 13 -21.76 -12.70 4.25
N GLU A 14 -21.60 -11.57 3.58
CA GLU A 14 -21.17 -11.47 2.18
C GLU A 14 -19.67 -11.27 2.07
N GLU A 15 -19.06 -11.85 1.03
CA GLU A 15 -17.63 -11.73 0.74
C GLU A 15 -17.41 -10.72 -0.37
N ILE A 16 -16.86 -9.56 0.00
CA ILE A 16 -16.54 -8.50 -0.95
C ILE A 16 -15.06 -8.61 -1.31
N LEU A 17 -14.73 -8.69 -2.61
CA LEU A 17 -13.35 -8.72 -3.07
C LEU A 17 -12.69 -7.36 -2.87
N VAL A 18 -11.60 -7.33 -2.12
CA VAL A 18 -10.88 -6.10 -1.76
C VAL A 18 -9.54 -6.02 -2.48
N ASP A 19 -8.84 -7.15 -2.63
CA ASP A 19 -7.53 -7.16 -3.28
C ASP A 19 -7.21 -8.54 -3.87
N ILE A 20 -6.25 -8.57 -4.79
CA ILE A 20 -5.71 -9.78 -5.40
C ILE A 20 -4.20 -9.79 -5.20
N LEU A 21 -3.72 -10.83 -4.51
CA LEU A 21 -2.32 -11.00 -4.16
C LEU A 21 -1.67 -12.08 -5.01
N HIS A 22 -0.48 -11.80 -5.50
CA HIS A 22 0.43 -12.83 -6.01
C HIS A 22 1.49 -13.09 -4.95
N ILE A 23 1.51 -14.31 -4.39
CA ILE A 23 2.38 -14.67 -3.26
C ILE A 23 3.32 -15.80 -3.67
N GLU A 24 4.60 -15.49 -3.80
CA GLU A 24 5.60 -16.42 -4.29
C GLU A 24 6.12 -17.37 -3.20
N ILE A 25 6.12 -16.91 -1.94
CA ILE A 25 6.75 -17.60 -0.80
C ILE A 25 5.73 -17.79 0.32
N TRP A 26 5.73 -18.95 0.98
CA TRP A 26 4.70 -19.31 1.96
C TRP A 26 4.74 -18.49 3.25
N GLU A 27 5.93 -18.06 3.66
CA GLU A 27 6.15 -17.18 4.82
C GLU A 27 5.41 -15.84 4.64
N GLU A 28 5.42 -15.28 3.43
CA GLU A 28 4.68 -14.04 3.13
C GLU A 28 3.16 -14.22 3.31
N LEU A 29 2.61 -15.35 2.86
CA LEU A 29 1.19 -15.65 3.07
C LEU A 29 0.85 -15.70 4.56
N TRP A 30 1.74 -16.28 5.37
CA TRP A 30 1.57 -16.39 6.81
C TRP A 30 1.61 -15.02 7.50
N ASP A 31 2.59 -14.19 7.16
CA ASP A 31 2.72 -12.85 7.71
C ASP A 31 1.52 -11.97 7.36
N ARG A 32 1.09 -11.99 6.08
CA ARG A 32 -0.11 -11.26 5.66
C ARG A 32 -1.35 -11.74 6.40
N LYS A 33 -1.52 -13.06 6.58
CA LYS A 33 -2.64 -13.62 7.34
C LYS A 33 -2.66 -13.18 8.80
N ARG A 34 -1.49 -13.06 9.43
CA ARG A 34 -1.36 -12.63 10.82
C ARG A 34 -1.66 -11.14 11.02
N CYS A 35 -1.43 -10.33 9.99
CA CYS A 35 -1.65 -8.88 10.02
C CYS A 35 -3.02 -8.45 9.45
N LEU A 36 -3.89 -9.39 9.07
CA LEU A 36 -5.24 -9.06 8.59
C LEU A 36 -6.10 -8.47 9.72
N PRO A 37 -6.83 -7.39 9.47
CA PRO A 37 -7.86 -6.89 10.39
C PRO A 37 -8.99 -7.91 10.60
N GLU A 38 -9.70 -7.78 11.73
CA GLU A 38 -10.94 -8.54 11.93
C GLU A 38 -11.94 -8.23 10.81
N GLY A 39 -12.67 -9.27 10.37
CA GLY A 39 -13.59 -9.18 9.24
C GLY A 39 -12.95 -9.40 7.87
N TYR A 40 -11.62 -9.52 7.76
CA TYR A 40 -10.96 -9.85 6.49
C TYR A 40 -10.42 -11.28 6.47
N LYS A 41 -10.35 -11.87 5.27
CA LYS A 41 -9.71 -13.16 5.06
C LYS A 41 -8.93 -13.22 3.75
N ILE A 42 -7.84 -13.98 3.77
CA ILE A 42 -7.08 -14.35 2.58
C ILE A 42 -7.41 -15.80 2.21
N GLN A 43 -7.89 -15.98 0.99
CA GLN A 43 -8.22 -17.29 0.43
C GLN A 43 -7.57 -17.52 -0.93
N LYS A 44 -7.49 -18.77 -1.37
CA LYS A 44 -7.02 -19.05 -2.74
C LYS A 44 -7.94 -18.39 -3.74
N CYS A 45 -7.37 -17.85 -4.80
CA CYS A 45 -8.15 -17.26 -5.88
C CYS A 45 -8.93 -18.34 -6.62
N HIS A 46 -10.25 -18.16 -6.69
CA HIS A 46 -11.14 -19.05 -7.44
C HIS A 46 -11.63 -18.41 -8.75
N ARG A 47 -11.37 -17.11 -8.92
CA ARG A 47 -11.76 -16.32 -10.10
C ARG A 47 -10.99 -16.69 -11.36
N GLY A 48 -11.65 -16.48 -12.49
CA GLY A 48 -11.05 -16.58 -13.82
C GLY A 48 -10.07 -15.43 -14.10
N LEU A 49 -9.19 -15.60 -15.08
CA LEU A 49 -8.22 -14.56 -15.46
C LEU A 49 -8.90 -13.26 -15.91
N GLU A 50 -10.02 -13.36 -16.63
CA GLU A 50 -10.79 -12.21 -17.12
C GLU A 50 -11.38 -11.40 -15.96
N GLU A 51 -12.03 -12.06 -15.00
CA GLU A 51 -12.58 -11.42 -13.78
C GLU A 51 -11.49 -10.71 -12.95
N ILE A 52 -10.30 -11.31 -12.87
CA ILE A 52 -9.15 -10.71 -12.18
C ILE A 52 -8.69 -9.44 -12.92
N ILE A 53 -8.60 -9.49 -14.24
CA ILE A 53 -8.22 -8.34 -15.05
C ILE A 53 -9.27 -7.23 -14.92
N GLU A 54 -10.56 -7.57 -15.01
CA GLU A 54 -11.66 -6.62 -14.83
C GLU A 54 -11.60 -5.95 -13.45
N PHE A 55 -11.39 -6.71 -12.38
CA PHE A 55 -11.23 -6.15 -11.04
C PHE A 55 -10.03 -5.21 -10.92
N LEU A 56 -8.88 -5.60 -11.46
CA LEU A 56 -7.67 -4.77 -11.45
C LEU A 56 -7.84 -3.51 -12.32
N LEU A 57 -8.61 -3.58 -13.39
CA LEU A 57 -8.98 -2.43 -14.22
C LEU A 57 -9.97 -1.52 -13.48
N MET A 58 -10.96 -2.07 -12.78
CA MET A 58 -11.90 -1.30 -11.95
C MET A 58 -11.17 -0.50 -10.87
N ILE A 59 -10.22 -1.10 -10.13
CA ILE A 59 -9.39 -0.37 -9.15
C ILE A 59 -8.57 0.75 -9.82
N LYS A 60 -8.15 0.56 -11.08
CA LYS A 60 -7.42 1.58 -11.84
C LYS A 60 -8.33 2.68 -12.39
N GLU A 61 -9.56 2.35 -12.75
CA GLU A 61 -10.57 3.25 -13.32
C GLU A 61 -11.40 4.00 -12.27
N ASP A 62 -11.43 3.51 -11.02
CA ASP A 62 -11.71 4.31 -9.82
C ASP A 62 -10.55 5.32 -9.59
N CYS A 63 -10.39 6.18 -10.60
CA CYS A 63 -9.82 7.51 -10.52
C CYS A 63 -10.72 8.34 -9.61
N GLU A 64 -10.62 8.05 -8.32
CA GLU A 64 -10.97 8.99 -7.27
C GLU A 64 -10.23 10.31 -7.47
N ASP A 65 -10.84 11.40 -7.00
CA ASP A 65 -10.27 12.75 -7.02
C ASP A 65 -8.87 12.75 -6.38
N VAL A 66 -7.84 12.71 -7.22
CA VAL A 66 -6.44 12.80 -6.81
C VAL A 66 -6.15 14.26 -6.50
N GLU A 67 -5.99 14.59 -5.22
CA GLU A 67 -5.69 15.95 -4.79
C GLU A 67 -4.17 16.16 -4.74
N TYR A 68 -3.71 17.20 -5.44
CA TYR A 68 -2.33 17.63 -5.37
C TYR A 68 -2.03 18.27 -4.01
N LEU A 69 -1.10 17.68 -3.25
CA LEU A 69 -0.72 18.18 -1.92
C LEU A 69 0.52 19.08 -1.93
N GLY A 70 1.43 18.90 -2.89
CA GLY A 70 2.66 19.67 -2.94
C GLY A 70 3.81 18.99 -3.69
N LYS A 71 5.05 19.39 -3.38
CA LYS A 71 6.25 18.77 -3.94
C LYS A 71 7.23 18.41 -2.84
N VAL A 72 7.99 17.36 -3.08
CA VAL A 72 9.13 16.96 -2.27
C VAL A 72 10.37 16.94 -3.15
N CYS A 73 11.47 17.49 -2.63
CA CYS A 73 12.75 17.49 -3.32
C CYS A 73 13.69 16.53 -2.58
N VAL A 74 14.31 15.62 -3.31
CA VAL A 74 15.29 14.68 -2.78
C VAL A 74 16.61 14.94 -3.47
N ASP A 75 17.67 15.06 -2.68
CA ASP A 75 19.06 15.10 -3.13
C ASP A 75 19.78 13.95 -2.40
N SER A 76 20.08 12.88 -3.14
CA SER A 76 20.80 11.68 -2.73
C SER A 76 20.26 10.96 -1.48
N GLY A 77 18.94 11.00 -1.26
CA GLY A 77 18.30 10.57 -0.01
C GLY A 77 17.08 9.66 -0.15
N GLN A 78 16.30 9.60 0.94
CA GLN A 78 15.08 8.79 1.08
C GLN A 78 13.93 9.68 1.52
N ILE A 79 12.72 9.40 1.06
CA ILE A 79 11.51 10.06 1.60
C ILE A 79 10.94 9.17 2.69
N LEU A 80 10.66 9.79 3.82
CA LEU A 80 9.91 9.18 4.91
C LEU A 80 8.52 9.80 4.96
N ILE A 81 7.48 8.98 4.85
CA ILE A 81 6.09 9.38 5.10
C ILE A 81 5.69 8.83 6.47
N SER A 82 5.26 9.70 7.37
CA SER A 82 4.75 9.35 8.70
C SER A 82 3.80 10.44 9.18
N ASP A 83 2.84 10.08 10.03
CA ASP A 83 2.09 11.09 10.78
C ASP A 83 3.00 11.66 11.88
N PRO A 84 3.25 12.99 11.89
CA PRO A 84 4.17 13.63 12.83
C PRO A 84 3.81 13.39 14.29
N CYS A 85 2.54 13.12 14.61
CA CYS A 85 2.09 12.81 15.96
C CYS A 85 2.71 11.52 16.51
N TYR A 86 3.11 10.59 15.62
CA TYR A 86 3.76 9.34 15.99
C TYR A 86 5.29 9.43 16.02
N VAL A 87 5.89 10.51 15.51
CA VAL A 87 7.33 10.76 15.58
C VAL A 87 7.67 11.40 16.93
N ASN A 88 7.44 10.66 18.02
CA ASN A 88 7.69 11.12 19.38
C ASN A 88 9.09 10.78 19.92
N LYS A 89 9.90 10.08 19.12
CA LYS A 89 11.26 9.66 19.46
C LYS A 89 12.21 10.00 18.32
N LYS A 90 13.46 10.26 18.70
CA LYS A 90 14.56 10.44 17.75
C LYS A 90 14.65 9.19 16.88
N LEU A 91 14.63 9.38 15.57
CA LEU A 91 14.84 8.30 14.60
C LEU A 91 16.28 7.81 14.71
N GLU A 92 16.45 6.53 14.99
CA GLU A 92 17.74 5.88 14.75
C GLU A 92 18.00 5.85 13.23
N PRO A 93 19.25 6.02 12.78
CA PRO A 93 19.57 5.98 11.36
C PRO A 93 19.09 4.68 10.71
N PHE A 94 18.40 4.80 9.59
CA PHE A 94 17.99 3.66 8.77
C PHE A 94 18.23 3.95 7.29
N GLU A 95 18.33 2.87 6.50
CA GLU A 95 18.47 2.94 5.05
C GLU A 95 17.52 1.89 4.44
N ALA A 96 16.55 2.34 3.66
CA ALA A 96 15.80 1.47 2.76
C ALA A 96 16.66 1.17 1.51
N ARG A 97 16.82 -0.10 1.12
CA ARG A 97 17.58 -0.46 -0.08
C ARG A 97 16.73 -1.14 -1.17
N ASP A 98 15.47 -1.48 -0.85
CA ASP A 98 14.60 -2.35 -1.66
C ASP A 98 13.30 -1.63 -2.11
N ASN A 99 13.42 -0.52 -2.82
CA ASN A 99 12.36 0.43 -3.23
C ASN A 99 11.63 1.13 -2.07
N HIS A 100 11.20 0.40 -1.05
CA HIS A 100 10.55 0.94 0.15
C HIS A 100 10.73 0.02 1.35
N LYS A 101 10.52 0.55 2.56
CA LYS A 101 10.60 -0.18 3.82
C LYS A 101 9.70 0.48 4.85
N GLN A 102 8.91 -0.31 5.59
CA GLN A 102 8.26 0.18 6.79
C GLN A 102 9.29 0.40 7.90
N VAL A 103 9.27 1.58 8.52
CA VAL A 103 10.13 1.97 9.64
C VAL A 103 9.25 2.45 10.80
N LEU A 104 9.87 2.79 11.94
CA LEU A 104 9.13 3.20 13.15
C LEU A 104 8.07 2.18 13.61
N ASN A 105 8.40 0.89 13.64
CA ASN A 105 7.46 -0.18 13.99
C ASN A 105 6.17 -0.17 13.14
N GLY A 106 6.28 0.20 11.86
CA GLY A 106 5.14 0.25 10.93
C GLY A 106 4.41 1.59 10.88
N LEU A 107 4.84 2.59 11.66
CA LEU A 107 4.22 3.92 11.71
C LEU A 107 4.74 4.87 10.62
N ALA A 108 5.70 4.42 9.82
CA ALA A 108 6.22 5.20 8.72
C ALA A 108 6.66 4.32 7.55
N LEU A 109 6.59 4.89 6.35
CA LEU A 109 7.05 4.26 5.12
C LEU A 109 8.23 5.05 4.55
N ALA A 110 9.38 4.40 4.45
CA ALA A 110 10.58 4.95 3.83
C ALA A 110 10.69 4.45 2.39
N PHE A 111 10.92 5.34 1.43
CA PHE A 111 11.15 4.99 0.04
C PHE A 111 12.64 5.13 -0.30
N SER A 112 13.24 4.07 -0.84
CA SER A 112 14.58 4.13 -1.42
C SER A 112 14.46 4.55 -2.88
N PHE A 113 14.85 5.77 -3.20
CA PHE A 113 14.79 6.21 -4.59
C PHE A 113 16.00 5.69 -5.36
N ALA A 114 15.74 4.77 -6.29
CA ALA A 114 16.72 4.28 -7.26
C ALA A 114 16.92 5.23 -8.46
N LYS A 115 16.17 6.35 -8.54
CA LYS A 115 16.14 7.27 -9.69
C LYS A 115 16.90 8.60 -9.52
N GLY A 116 17.58 8.82 -8.39
CA GLY A 116 18.46 9.98 -8.19
C GLY A 116 17.74 11.27 -7.76
N ASP A 117 18.49 12.37 -7.72
CA ASP A 117 18.03 13.68 -7.26
C ASP A 117 16.86 14.18 -8.10
N GLY A 118 15.86 14.80 -7.47
CA GLY A 118 14.65 15.19 -8.17
C GLY A 118 13.66 15.99 -7.34
N THR A 119 12.70 16.58 -8.05
CA THR A 119 11.50 17.18 -7.47
C THR A 119 10.30 16.36 -7.92
N TYR A 120 9.57 15.84 -6.96
CA TYR A 120 8.46 14.91 -7.20
C TYR A 120 7.15 15.53 -6.74
N GLY A 121 6.10 15.33 -7.54
CA GLY A 121 4.75 15.74 -7.16
C GLY A 121 4.19 14.80 -6.10
N VAL A 122 3.55 15.33 -5.06
CA VAL A 122 2.88 14.54 -4.03
C VAL A 122 1.38 14.72 -4.18
N TYR A 123 0.69 13.60 -4.25
CA TYR A 123 -0.74 13.54 -4.42
C TYR A 123 -1.37 12.65 -3.35
N ALA A 124 -2.60 12.93 -2.98
CA ALA A 124 -3.38 12.13 -2.05
C ALA A 124 -4.70 11.69 -2.66
N LYS A 125 -5.10 10.47 -2.30
CA LYS A 125 -6.49 10.03 -2.41
C LYS A 125 -7.13 10.07 -1.02
N LYS A 126 -8.35 10.60 -0.96
CA LYS A 126 -9.10 10.81 0.27
C LYS A 126 -10.41 10.02 0.23
N ASP A 127 -10.81 9.49 1.38
CA ASP A 127 -12.14 8.87 1.53
C ASP A 127 -13.26 9.93 1.50
N ALA A 128 -14.52 9.50 1.57
CA ALA A 128 -15.69 10.38 1.59
C ALA A 128 -15.71 11.36 2.78
N ASN A 129 -14.94 11.10 3.84
CA ASN A 129 -14.80 11.97 5.01
C ASN A 129 -13.59 12.92 4.92
N GLY A 130 -12.81 12.84 3.83
CA GLY A 130 -11.61 13.64 3.62
C GLY A 130 -10.33 13.06 4.24
N HIS A 131 -10.35 11.83 4.76
CA HIS A 131 -9.17 11.18 5.31
C HIS A 131 -8.30 10.61 4.19
N ILE A 132 -6.99 10.88 4.25
CA ILE A 132 -6.03 10.33 3.30
C ILE A 132 -5.85 8.84 3.55
N TYR A 133 -6.12 8.02 2.55
CA TYR A 133 -5.85 6.58 2.61
C TYR A 133 -4.74 6.12 1.63
N LYS A 134 -4.35 6.98 0.67
CA LYS A 134 -3.24 6.72 -0.26
C LYS A 134 -2.46 7.99 -0.57
N ILE A 135 -1.13 7.88 -0.58
CA ILE A 135 -0.20 8.90 -1.11
C ILE A 135 0.49 8.36 -2.35
N GLU A 136 0.56 9.17 -3.40
CA GLU A 136 1.29 8.89 -4.62
C GLU A 136 2.38 9.96 -4.82
N ILE A 137 3.59 9.51 -5.19
CA ILE A 137 4.75 10.37 -5.46
C ILE A 137 5.24 10.04 -6.88
N GLU A 138 5.17 11.02 -7.78
CA GLU A 138 5.61 10.93 -9.20
C GLU A 138 7.07 11.33 -9.37
#